data_AF-A0A2W4K572-F1
#
_entry.id   AF-A0A2W4K572-F1
#
_cell.length_a   1.000
_cell.length_b   1.000
_cell.length_c   1.000
_cell.angle_alpha   90.00
_cell.angle_beta   90.00
_cell.angle_gamma   90.00
#
_symmetry.space_group_name_H-M   'P 1'
#
loop_
_entity.id
_entity.type
_entity.pdbx_description
1 polymer ?
#
loop_
_entity_poly.entity_id
_entity_poly.type
_entity_poly.pdbx_seq_one_letter_code
_entity_poly.pdbx_strand_id
1 'polypeptide(L)'
;METINIDKLNLSELKDLLKEVKLYRDLKTQLGDRAEKIYNKIKKGEKTLSVEYFPAISKELAFDESKKIFKNIFNLDVEEKDVLLKENEQLRGGMRVYMDDKVVDLSYLKIERELSK
;
A
#
# COMPACT_ATOMS: atom_id res chain seq x y z
N MET A 1 -5.76 25.47 -12.29
CA MET A 1 -5.76 24.27 -13.15
C MET A 1 -5.38 24.72 -14.54
N GLU A 2 -4.28 24.23 -15.09
CA GLU A 2 -3.93 24.50 -16.47
C GLU A 2 -4.92 23.77 -17.39
N THR A 3 -5.52 24.50 -18.32
CA THR A 3 -6.48 23.94 -19.27
C THR A 3 -5.70 23.23 -20.37
N ILE A 4 -5.73 21.90 -20.37
CA ILE A 4 -5.07 21.10 -21.41
C ILE A 4 -5.84 21.26 -22.72
N ASN A 5 -5.17 21.77 -23.76
CA ASN A 5 -5.73 21.81 -25.11
C ASN A 5 -5.41 20.51 -25.85
N ILE A 6 -6.42 19.64 -25.96
CA ILE A 6 -6.32 18.29 -26.52
C ILE A 6 -5.89 18.32 -28.00
N ASP A 7 -6.31 19.33 -28.76
CA ASP A 7 -6.05 19.45 -30.19
C ASP A 7 -4.57 19.72 -30.52
N LYS A 8 -3.77 20.08 -29.50
CA LYS A 8 -2.33 20.32 -29.64
C LYS A 8 -1.48 19.08 -29.30
N LEU A 9 -2.10 18.01 -28.79
CA LEU A 9 -1.38 16.81 -28.39
C LEU A 9 -1.15 15.89 -29.59
N ASN A 10 0.04 15.31 -29.67
CA ASN A 10 0.35 14.28 -30.65
C ASN A 10 -0.26 12.92 -30.25
N LEU A 11 -0.21 11.94 -31.17
CA LEU A 11 -0.79 10.61 -30.94
C LEU A 11 -0.23 9.90 -29.68
N SER A 12 1.05 10.09 -29.37
CA SER A 12 1.65 9.48 -28.18
C SER A 12 1.10 10.12 -26.90
N GLU A 13 1.07 11.44 -26.86
CA GLU A 13 0.54 12.21 -25.72
C GLU A 13 -0.94 11.92 -25.49
N LEU A 14 -1.73 11.78 -26.56
CA LEU A 14 -3.14 11.38 -26.48
C LEU A 14 -3.31 9.96 -25.93
N LYS A 15 -2.44 9.02 -26.31
CA LYS A 15 -2.46 7.66 -25.76
C LYS A 15 -2.14 7.65 -24.27
N ASP A 16 -1.19 8.46 -23.83
CA ASP A 16 -0.81 8.54 -22.43
C ASP A 16 -1.89 9.24 -21.60
N LEU A 17 -2.46 10.34 -22.10
CA LEU A 17 -3.63 10.97 -21.49
C LEU A 17 -4.80 9.98 -21.35
N LEU A 18 -5.08 9.17 -22.38
CA LEU A 18 -6.12 8.16 -22.32
C LEU A 18 -5.87 7.11 -21.24
N LYS A 19 -4.61 6.66 -21.06
CA LYS A 19 -4.26 5.71 -19.97
C LYS A 19 -4.54 6.34 -18.61
N GLU A 20 -4.18 7.59 -18.41
CA GLU A 20 -4.39 8.31 -17.15
C GLU A 20 -5.86 8.50 -16.82
N VAL A 21 -6.66 8.93 -17.79
CA VAL A 21 -8.11 9.11 -17.62
C VAL A 21 -8.78 7.77 -17.32
N LYS A 22 -8.37 6.68 -18.00
CA LYS A 22 -8.88 5.33 -17.69
C LYS A 22 -8.54 4.91 -16.27
N LEU A 23 -7.28 5.08 -15.86
CA LEU A 23 -6.85 4.77 -14.49
C LEU A 23 -7.69 5.52 -13.46
N TYR A 24 -7.84 6.85 -13.62
CA TYR A 24 -8.63 7.66 -12.70
C TYR A 24 -10.10 7.21 -12.65
N ARG A 25 -10.70 6.95 -13.82
CA ARG A 25 -12.09 6.46 -13.91
C ARG A 25 -12.25 5.13 -13.18
N ASP A 26 -11.37 4.17 -13.43
CA ASP A 26 -11.45 2.85 -12.84
C ASP A 26 -11.28 2.92 -11.30
N LEU A 27 -10.35 3.76 -10.81
CA LEU A 27 -10.22 4.07 -9.39
C LEU A 27 -11.49 4.73 -8.82
N LYS A 28 -12.11 5.68 -9.54
CA LYS A 28 -13.35 6.34 -9.11
C LYS A 28 -14.50 5.34 -8.98
N THR A 29 -14.60 4.40 -9.92
CA THR A 29 -15.60 3.32 -9.87
C THR A 29 -15.39 2.40 -8.67
N GLN A 30 -14.14 2.04 -8.34
CA GLN A 30 -13.85 1.08 -7.26
C GLN A 30 -13.81 1.70 -5.87
N LEU A 31 -13.29 2.92 -5.74
CA LEU A 31 -12.92 3.54 -4.46
C LEU A 31 -13.74 4.80 -4.13
N GLY A 32 -14.61 5.24 -5.04
CA GLY A 32 -15.45 6.43 -4.86
C GLY A 32 -14.61 7.68 -4.57
N ASP A 33 -14.88 8.36 -3.46
CA ASP A 33 -14.21 9.62 -3.11
C ASP A 33 -12.75 9.45 -2.71
N ARG A 34 -12.31 8.22 -2.40
CA ARG A 34 -10.90 7.94 -2.11
C ARG A 34 -10.03 7.89 -3.37
N ALA A 35 -10.65 7.78 -4.55
CA ALA A 35 -9.94 7.61 -5.81
C ALA A 35 -8.95 8.74 -6.12
N GLU A 36 -9.33 9.99 -5.86
CA GLU A 36 -8.45 11.15 -6.12
C GLU A 36 -7.17 11.10 -5.30
N LYS A 37 -7.30 10.76 -4.00
CA LYS A 37 -6.15 10.59 -3.12
C LYS A 37 -5.22 9.49 -3.61
N ILE A 38 -5.77 8.34 -4.02
CA ILE A 38 -4.97 7.20 -4.51
C ILE A 38 -4.33 7.52 -5.86
N TYR A 39 -5.05 8.15 -6.78
CA TYR A 39 -4.52 8.57 -8.08
C TYR A 39 -3.33 9.51 -7.91
N ASN A 40 -3.45 10.52 -7.04
CA ASN A 40 -2.37 11.45 -6.76
C ASN A 40 -1.16 10.78 -6.11
N LYS A 41 -1.38 9.79 -5.24
CA LYS A 41 -0.28 8.97 -4.68
C LYS A 41 0.46 8.20 -5.76
N ILE A 42 -0.27 7.49 -6.63
CA ILE A 42 0.31 6.73 -7.75
C ILE A 42 1.14 7.65 -8.65
N LYS A 43 0.59 8.81 -9.01
CA LYS A 43 1.28 9.84 -9.82
C LYS A 43 2.57 10.34 -9.20
N LYS A 44 2.63 10.47 -7.88
CA LYS A 44 3.82 10.89 -7.12
C LYS A 44 4.79 9.76 -6.82
N GLY A 45 4.43 8.50 -7.13
CA GLY A 45 5.21 7.32 -6.74
C GLY A 45 5.24 7.09 -5.23
N GLU A 46 4.27 7.64 -4.48
CA GLU A 46 4.18 7.45 -3.03
C GLU A 46 3.71 6.03 -2.71
N LYS A 47 4.53 5.28 -1.96
CA LYS A 47 4.18 3.95 -1.47
C LYS A 47 3.30 4.01 -0.23
N THR A 48 2.42 3.05 -0.08
CA THR A 48 1.65 2.84 1.14
C THR A 48 2.32 1.75 1.96
N LEU A 49 2.86 2.15 3.12
CA LEU A 49 3.51 1.25 4.06
C LEU A 49 2.58 1.08 5.27
N SER A 50 2.20 -0.15 5.58
CA SER A 50 1.39 -0.41 6.76
C SER A 50 1.75 -1.73 7.42
N VAL A 51 1.57 -1.77 8.73
CA VAL A 51 1.85 -2.95 9.55
C VAL A 51 0.63 -3.20 10.43
N GLU A 52 0.07 -4.40 10.31
CA GLU A 52 -0.97 -4.88 11.20
C GLU A 52 -0.35 -5.83 12.21
N TYR A 53 -0.52 -5.60 13.50
CA TYR A 53 0.09 -6.40 14.55
C TYR A 53 -0.91 -6.82 15.62
N PHE A 54 -0.63 -7.96 16.26
CA PHE A 54 -1.46 -8.45 17.35
C PHE A 54 -1.36 -7.51 18.57
N PRO A 55 -2.47 -7.12 19.23
CA PRO A 55 -2.46 -6.10 20.28
C PRO A 55 -1.55 -6.38 21.48
N ALA A 56 -1.22 -7.65 21.76
CA ALA A 56 -0.29 -7.99 22.84
C ALA A 56 1.19 -7.66 22.51
N ILE A 57 1.49 -7.32 21.26
CA ILE A 57 2.81 -6.85 20.81
C ILE A 57 2.83 -5.33 20.98
N SER A 58 3.88 -4.77 21.60
CA SER A 58 4.00 -3.31 21.69
C SER A 58 4.23 -2.69 20.30
N LYS A 59 3.77 -1.46 20.13
CA LYS A 59 3.93 -0.72 18.87
C LYS A 59 5.40 -0.59 18.46
N GLU A 60 6.29 -0.37 19.43
CA GLU A 60 7.74 -0.24 19.22
C GLU A 60 8.32 -1.55 18.69
N LEU A 61 7.97 -2.67 19.32
CA LEU A 61 8.44 -3.99 18.91
C LEU A 61 7.91 -4.36 17.51
N ALA A 62 6.64 -4.05 17.24
CA ALA A 62 6.04 -4.25 15.91
C ALA A 62 6.77 -3.42 14.85
N PHE A 63 7.12 -2.16 15.16
CA PHE A 63 7.87 -1.32 14.24
C PHE A 63 9.29 -1.85 14.02
N ASP A 64 10.05 -2.15 15.06
CA ASP A 64 11.44 -2.62 14.97
C ASP A 64 11.55 -3.90 14.12
N GLU A 65 10.65 -4.85 14.32
CA GLU A 65 10.61 -6.07 13.52
C GLU A 65 10.16 -5.79 12.08
N SER A 66 9.16 -4.91 11.88
CA SER A 66 8.72 -4.53 10.53
C SER A 66 9.80 -3.79 9.73
N LYS A 67 10.63 -2.99 10.40
CA LYS A 67 11.75 -2.26 9.78
C LYS A 67 12.77 -3.21 9.16
N LYS A 68 13.06 -4.33 9.83
CA LYS A 68 13.92 -5.40 9.28
C LYS A 68 13.32 -6.00 8.01
N ILE A 69 12.01 -6.17 7.98
CA ILE A 69 11.28 -6.73 6.82
C ILE A 69 11.31 -5.75 5.65
N PHE A 70 11.02 -4.47 5.89
CA PHE A 70 11.13 -3.43 4.86
C PHE A 70 12.53 -3.38 4.25
N LYS A 71 13.57 -3.46 5.09
CA LYS A 71 14.95 -3.48 4.62
C LYS A 71 15.31 -4.76 3.85
N ASN A 72 15.05 -5.93 4.42
CA ASN A 72 15.58 -7.18 3.88
C ASN A 72 14.75 -7.75 2.72
N ILE A 73 13.43 -7.50 2.71
CA ILE A 73 12.52 -8.06 1.69
C ILE A 73 12.16 -7.00 0.65
N PHE A 74 11.84 -5.79 1.10
CA PHE A 74 11.39 -4.71 0.22
C PHE A 74 12.51 -3.75 -0.21
N ASN A 75 13.73 -3.93 0.30
CA ASN A 75 14.90 -3.08 0.04
C ASN A 75 14.60 -1.58 0.26
N LEU A 76 13.90 -1.28 1.36
CA LEU A 76 13.44 0.05 1.71
C LEU A 76 13.80 0.38 3.16
N ASP A 77 14.56 1.44 3.38
CA ASP A 77 14.75 2.02 4.71
C ASP A 77 13.58 2.94 5.03
N VAL A 78 12.98 2.74 6.21
CA VAL A 78 11.75 3.41 6.64
C VAL A 78 11.90 4.04 8.01
N GLU A 79 11.22 5.16 8.23
CA GLU A 79 11.03 5.75 9.56
C GLU A 79 9.60 5.45 10.06
N GLU A 80 9.40 5.48 11.38
CA GLU A 80 8.11 5.14 12.00
C GLU A 80 6.97 6.04 11.50
N LYS A 81 7.27 7.32 11.24
CA LYS A 81 6.32 8.31 10.71
C LYS A 81 5.77 7.95 9.32
N ASP A 82 6.50 7.14 8.56
CA ASP A 82 6.15 6.76 7.20
C ASP A 82 5.31 5.46 7.16
N VAL A 83 5.20 4.77 8.31
CA VAL A 83 4.54 3.47 8.42
C VAL A 83 3.25 3.58 9.23
N LEU A 84 2.15 3.14 8.61
CA LEU A 84 0.86 3.08 9.29
C LEU A 84 0.78 1.81 10.15
N LEU A 85 1.04 1.96 11.45
CA LEU A 85 0.94 0.89 12.45
C LEU A 85 -0.51 0.76 12.94
N LYS A 86 -1.08 -0.44 12.86
CA LYS A 86 -2.44 -0.74 13.28
C LYS A 86 -2.50 -2.03 14.10
N GLU A 87 -3.17 -1.96 15.23
CA GLU A 87 -3.56 -3.15 15.96
C GLU A 87 -4.65 -3.92 15.20
N ASN A 88 -4.55 -5.25 15.20
CA ASN A 88 -5.52 -6.12 14.57
C ASN A 88 -5.80 -7.35 15.46
N GLU A 89 -6.92 -7.31 16.17
CA GLU A 89 -7.40 -8.39 17.06
C GLU A 89 -7.71 -9.70 16.33
N GLN A 90 -7.91 -9.66 15.01
CA GLN A 90 -8.17 -10.88 14.23
C GLN A 90 -6.91 -11.72 14.00
N LEU A 91 -5.72 -11.13 14.20
CA LEU A 91 -4.48 -11.88 14.19
C LEU A 91 -4.42 -12.74 15.46
N ARG A 92 -4.09 -14.01 15.34
CA ARG A 92 -3.87 -14.90 16.50
C ARG A 92 -2.48 -14.74 17.12
N GLY A 93 -1.81 -13.64 16.84
CA GLY A 93 -0.42 -13.34 17.17
C GLY A 93 0.45 -13.10 15.93
N GLY A 94 1.63 -12.50 16.14
CA GLY A 94 2.52 -12.05 15.08
C GLY A 94 2.04 -10.75 14.41
N MET A 95 2.42 -10.55 13.14
CA MET A 95 2.10 -9.34 12.38
C MET A 95 2.05 -9.59 10.87
N ARG A 96 1.50 -8.63 10.13
CA ARG A 96 1.52 -8.54 8.67
C ARG A 96 2.13 -7.22 8.24
N VAL A 97 3.07 -7.29 7.31
CA VAL A 97 3.74 -6.10 6.76
C VAL A 97 3.30 -5.94 5.31
N TYR A 98 2.77 -4.75 4.99
CA TYR A 98 2.26 -4.41 3.68
C TYR A 98 3.09 -3.30 3.04
N MET A 99 3.40 -3.48 1.75
CA MET A 99 3.90 -2.44 0.85
C MET A 99 3.02 -2.45 -0.40
N ASP A 100 2.13 -1.47 -0.49
CA ASP A 100 1.11 -1.37 -1.55
C ASP A 100 0.25 -2.65 -1.64
N ASP A 101 0.42 -3.44 -2.69
CA ASP A 101 -0.27 -4.70 -2.97
C ASP A 101 0.48 -5.94 -2.44
N LYS A 102 1.72 -5.77 -1.97
CA LYS A 102 2.55 -6.85 -1.45
C LYS A 102 2.36 -7.02 0.06
N VAL A 103 2.28 -8.26 0.51
CA VAL A 103 2.16 -8.62 1.92
C VAL A 103 3.19 -9.67 2.31
N VAL A 104 3.80 -9.48 3.48
CA VAL A 104 4.56 -10.50 4.20
C VAL A 104 3.78 -10.85 5.45
N ASP A 105 3.20 -12.06 5.46
CA ASP A 105 2.40 -12.56 6.58
C ASP A 105 3.28 -13.39 7.53
N LEU A 106 3.49 -12.86 8.73
CA LEU A 106 4.19 -13.51 9.85
C LEU A 106 3.22 -13.80 11.01
N SER A 107 1.92 -13.74 10.76
CA SER A 107 0.92 -14.07 11.76
C SER A 107 0.76 -15.58 11.89
N TYR A 108 0.44 -16.03 13.12
CA TYR A 108 0.18 -17.45 13.39
C TYR A 108 -1.02 -18.02 12.62
N LEU A 109 -1.85 -17.16 11.99
CA LEU A 109 -2.93 -17.58 11.11
C LEU A 109 -2.44 -18.42 9.93
N LYS A 110 -1.24 -18.15 9.39
CA LYS A 110 -0.70 -18.94 8.28
C LYS A 110 -0.31 -20.34 8.74
N ILE A 111 0.37 -20.43 9.88
CA ILE A 111 0.82 -21.71 10.48
C ILE A 111 -0.38 -22.58 10.83
N GLU A 112 -1.44 -22.01 11.43
CA GLU A 112 -2.67 -22.76 11.72
C GLU A 112 -3.34 -23.33 10.46
N ARG A 113 -3.43 -22.54 9.38
CA ARG A 113 -4.01 -22.99 8.11
C ARG A 113 -3.19 -24.10 7.45
N GLU A 114 -1.88 -24.10 7.66
CA GLU A 114 -0.99 -25.16 7.18
C GLU A 114 -1.09 -26.42 8.05
N LEU A 115 -1.28 -26.28 9.37
CA LEU A 115 -1.46 -27.39 10.31
C LEU A 115 -2.87 -28.01 10.28
N SER A 116 -3.89 -27.26 9.87
CA SER A 116 -5.28 -27.73 9.77
C SER A 116 -5.59 -28.45 8.45
N LYS A 117 -4.59 -28.64 7.57
CA LYS A 117 -4.68 -29.44 6.34
C LYS A 117 -4.14 -30.83 6.59
#